data_AF-A0A2E1ATJ9-F1
#
_entry.id   AF-A0A2E1ATJ9-F1
#
_cell.length_a   1.000
_cell.length_b   1.000
_cell.length_c   1.000
_cell.angle_alpha   90.00
_cell.angle_beta   90.00
_cell.angle_gamma   90.00
#
_symmetry.space_group_name_H-M   'P 1'
#
loop_
_entity.id
_entity.type
_entity.pdbx_description
1 polymer ?
#
loop_
_entity_poly.entity_id
_entity_poly.type
_entity_poly.pdbx_seq_one_letter_code
_entity_poly.pdbx_strand_id
1 'polypeptide(L)'
;MKKQSFLNKILASSITESQQRGLDAVAELYGTKTSFTKGFKVSNGRKAIIFTVKVGPSQMLDSLAWPTVSSNIALMVYENFSFEDRKTYTTIAVEKLVDNKVKEKPLYFGLNSLANAMDQARIFTDFSEHLIRGEYVAIVENVNPKYKNAQTLPNLTGYMEKLIREHGKIMGYKRTEYGILTLKNGDKLYKYIGYLKFADQSVQRYSVTTSMDITNNVFEGFKLN
;
A
#
# COMPACT_ATOMS: atom_id res chain seq x y z
N MET A 1 17.87 -45.33 -14.95
CA MET A 1 17.90 -43.99 -14.31
C MET A 1 17.33 -42.96 -15.29
N LYS A 2 16.06 -42.57 -15.13
CA LYS A 2 15.40 -41.59 -16.01
C LYS A 2 15.73 -40.17 -15.53
N LYS A 3 16.27 -39.38 -16.45
CA LYS A 3 16.72 -37.99 -16.29
C LYS A 3 15.65 -37.12 -15.61
N GLN A 4 16.04 -36.45 -14.51
CA GLN A 4 15.35 -35.34 -13.87
C GLN A 4 15.29 -34.10 -14.79
N SER A 5 14.59 -34.22 -15.91
CA SER A 5 14.44 -33.16 -16.92
C SER A 5 13.02 -32.60 -16.96
N PHE A 6 12.40 -32.37 -15.80
CA PHE A 6 11.02 -31.86 -15.71
C PHE A 6 10.82 -30.66 -14.78
N LEU A 7 11.90 -30.10 -14.19
CA LEU A 7 11.83 -28.95 -13.27
C LEU A 7 12.36 -27.62 -13.87
N ASN A 8 12.69 -27.62 -15.17
CA ASN A 8 13.05 -26.41 -15.92
C ASN A 8 11.94 -25.97 -16.89
N LYS A 9 10.67 -26.28 -16.61
CA LYS A 9 9.56 -25.50 -17.16
C LYS A 9 9.55 -24.14 -16.47
N ILE A 10 10.48 -23.30 -16.91
CA ILE A 10 10.19 -21.95 -17.38
C ILE A 10 9.19 -21.25 -16.44
N LEU A 11 9.69 -20.63 -15.37
CA LEU A 11 9.10 -19.34 -14.96
C LEU A 11 9.23 -18.46 -16.21
N ALA A 12 8.24 -18.51 -17.09
CA ALA A 12 8.28 -17.81 -18.35
C ALA A 12 8.55 -16.34 -18.05
N SER A 13 9.56 -15.81 -18.73
CA SER A 13 9.90 -14.38 -18.70
C SER A 13 8.75 -13.51 -19.18
N SER A 14 7.66 -14.09 -19.68
CA SER A 14 6.42 -13.39 -19.96
C SER A 14 5.77 -12.90 -18.67
N ILE A 15 5.49 -11.61 -18.62
CA ILE A 15 4.62 -11.01 -17.61
C ILE A 15 3.16 -11.42 -17.89
N THR A 16 2.36 -11.62 -16.85
CA THR A 16 0.89 -11.75 -17.01
C THR A 16 0.25 -10.36 -17.05
N GLU A 17 -0.96 -10.24 -17.60
CA GLU A 17 -1.67 -8.95 -17.61
C GLU A 17 -1.90 -8.37 -16.21
N SER A 18 -2.22 -9.22 -15.23
CA SER A 18 -2.37 -8.84 -13.82
C SER A 18 -1.07 -8.30 -13.22
N GLN A 19 0.06 -8.96 -13.50
CA GLN A 19 1.39 -8.50 -13.09
C GLN A 19 1.70 -7.14 -13.74
N GLN A 20 1.42 -6.98 -15.05
CA GLN A 20 1.65 -5.74 -15.78
C GLN A 20 0.80 -4.60 -15.22
N ARG A 21 -0.50 -4.81 -14.98
CA ARG A 21 -1.38 -3.80 -14.34
C ARG A 21 -0.83 -3.32 -13.00
N GLY A 22 -0.32 -4.23 -12.18
CA GLY A 22 0.32 -3.88 -10.90
C GLY A 22 1.57 -3.01 -11.09
N LEU A 23 2.43 -3.36 -12.05
CA LEU A 23 3.63 -2.57 -12.39
C LEU A 23 3.28 -1.19 -12.98
N ASP A 24 2.23 -1.11 -13.79
CA ASP A 24 1.75 0.13 -14.40
C ASP A 24 1.14 1.06 -13.34
N ALA A 25 0.36 0.51 -12.41
CA ALA A 25 -0.19 1.28 -11.29
C ALA A 25 0.92 1.91 -10.43
N VAL A 26 2.01 1.16 -10.19
CA VAL A 26 3.21 1.67 -9.49
C VAL A 26 3.90 2.74 -10.32
N ALA A 27 4.09 2.51 -11.62
CA ALA A 27 4.72 3.46 -12.53
C ALA A 27 3.95 4.79 -12.58
N GLU A 28 2.62 4.72 -12.71
CA GLU A 28 1.73 5.88 -12.75
C GLU A 28 1.74 6.65 -11.44
N LEU A 29 1.61 5.95 -10.30
CA LEU A 29 1.55 6.61 -9.00
C LEU A 29 2.83 7.38 -8.68
N TYR A 30 3.98 6.75 -8.92
CA TYR A 30 5.26 7.29 -8.49
C TYR A 30 6.04 8.01 -9.61
N GLY A 31 5.52 8.07 -10.83
CA GLY A 31 6.23 8.65 -11.97
C GLY A 31 7.58 7.98 -12.20
N THR A 32 7.61 6.64 -12.20
CA THR A 32 8.85 5.85 -12.35
C THR A 32 8.71 4.80 -13.45
N LYS A 33 9.85 4.28 -13.93
CA LYS A 33 9.86 3.07 -14.75
C LYS A 33 9.84 1.84 -13.85
N THR A 34 9.05 0.85 -14.22
CA THR A 34 8.97 -0.43 -13.53
C THR A 34 9.49 -1.55 -14.40
N SER A 35 10.11 -2.55 -13.78
CA SER A 35 10.45 -3.83 -14.40
C SER A 35 10.33 -4.93 -13.35
N PHE A 36 10.50 -6.19 -13.76
CA PHE A 36 10.36 -7.31 -12.85
C PHE A 36 11.37 -8.43 -13.11
N THR A 37 11.58 -9.26 -12.09
CA THR A 37 12.21 -10.56 -12.23
C THR A 37 11.45 -11.60 -11.43
N LYS A 38 11.35 -12.82 -11.95
CA LYS A 38 10.77 -13.97 -11.26
C LYS A 38 11.89 -14.87 -10.79
N GLY A 39 11.79 -15.38 -9.57
CA GLY A 39 12.84 -16.24 -9.01
C GLY A 39 12.37 -17.05 -7.83
N PHE A 40 13.32 -17.71 -7.18
CA PHE A 40 13.07 -18.39 -5.93
C PHE A 40 14.29 -18.25 -5.00
N LYS A 41 14.05 -18.34 -3.70
CA LYS A 41 15.10 -18.38 -2.68
C LYS A 41 14.87 -19.59 -1.80
N VAL A 42 15.91 -20.38 -1.55
CA VAL A 42 15.86 -21.51 -0.61
C VAL A 42 16.68 -21.13 0.62
N SER A 43 16.08 -21.22 1.80
CA SER A 43 16.74 -20.97 3.09
C SER A 43 16.21 -21.96 4.12
N ASN A 44 17.09 -22.67 4.82
CA ASN A 44 16.74 -23.67 5.85
C ASN A 44 15.64 -24.65 5.39
N GLY A 45 15.75 -25.17 4.16
CA GLY A 45 14.78 -26.11 3.58
C GLY A 45 13.44 -25.48 3.14
N ARG A 46 13.19 -24.19 3.37
CA ARG A 46 12.00 -23.48 2.89
C ARG A 46 12.29 -22.78 1.56
N LYS A 47 11.45 -23.05 0.56
CA LYS A 47 11.48 -22.39 -0.75
C LYS A 47 10.48 -21.23 -0.77
N ALA A 48 10.96 -20.02 -1.04
CA ALA A 48 10.14 -18.88 -1.40
C ALA A 48 10.14 -18.70 -2.92
N ILE A 49 8.98 -18.53 -3.53
CA ILE A 49 8.83 -18.17 -4.95
C ILE A 49 8.55 -16.66 -5.00
N ILE A 50 9.41 -15.91 -5.69
CA ILE A 50 9.53 -14.46 -5.54
C ILE A 50 9.18 -13.77 -6.85
N PHE A 51 8.26 -12.81 -6.78
CA PHE A 51 8.06 -11.79 -7.81
C PHE A 51 8.78 -10.52 -7.36
N THR A 52 9.85 -10.13 -8.05
CA THR A 52 10.63 -8.95 -7.71
C THR A 52 10.19 -7.79 -8.58
N VAL A 53 9.74 -6.72 -7.95
CA VAL A 53 9.39 -5.44 -8.57
C VAL A 53 10.61 -4.54 -8.48
N LYS A 54 11.02 -3.98 -9.61
CA LYS A 54 12.15 -3.06 -9.69
C LYS A 54 11.64 -1.71 -10.13
N VAL A 55 11.86 -0.69 -9.31
CA VAL A 55 11.46 0.69 -9.60
C VAL A 55 12.69 1.53 -9.92
N GLY A 56 12.63 2.32 -10.99
CA GLY A 56 13.68 3.23 -11.40
C GLY A 56 13.72 4.53 -10.60
N PRO A 57 14.59 5.48 -10.99
CA PRO A 57 14.65 6.80 -10.40
C PRO A 57 13.32 7.55 -10.46
N SER A 58 12.95 8.21 -9.38
CA SER A 58 11.78 9.10 -9.30
C SER A 58 11.95 10.08 -8.14
N GLN A 59 11.70 11.36 -8.40
CA GLN A 59 11.72 12.41 -7.38
C GLN A 59 10.73 12.13 -6.25
N MET A 60 9.57 11.54 -6.57
CA MET A 60 8.58 11.15 -5.56
C MET A 60 9.10 9.99 -4.71
N LEU A 61 9.76 8.99 -5.29
CA LEU A 61 10.35 7.88 -4.52
C LEU A 61 11.54 8.33 -3.66
N ASP A 62 12.22 9.41 -4.02
CA ASP A 62 13.36 9.94 -3.27
C ASP A 62 12.94 10.83 -2.08
N SER A 63 11.71 11.35 -2.07
CA SER A 63 11.19 12.18 -0.97
C SER A 63 10.45 11.41 0.13
N LEU A 64 10.29 10.10 -0.03
CA LEU A 64 9.50 9.25 0.85
C LEU A 64 10.39 8.18 1.51
N ALA A 65 9.99 7.70 2.69
CA ALA A 65 10.74 6.68 3.41
C ALA A 65 10.68 5.33 2.68
N TRP A 66 11.84 4.77 2.32
CA TRP A 66 11.90 3.54 1.52
C TRP A 66 11.14 2.35 2.12
N PRO A 67 11.21 2.07 3.45
CA PRO A 67 10.46 0.95 4.02
C PRO A 67 8.95 1.04 3.83
N THR A 68 8.35 2.23 3.93
CA THR A 68 6.89 2.41 3.81
C THR A 68 6.44 2.48 2.36
N VAL A 69 7.25 3.06 1.48
CA VAL A 69 6.96 3.09 0.04
C VAL A 69 7.13 1.72 -0.61
N SER A 70 8.20 1.00 -0.31
CA SER A 70 8.40 -0.36 -0.82
C SER A 70 7.30 -1.31 -0.38
N SER A 71 6.81 -1.18 0.86
CA SER A 71 5.65 -1.91 1.36
C SER A 71 4.39 -1.57 0.54
N ASN A 72 4.15 -0.29 0.23
CA ASN A 72 3.02 0.12 -0.61
C ASN A 72 3.14 -0.40 -2.05
N ILE A 73 4.33 -0.36 -2.65
CA ILE A 73 4.59 -0.93 -3.97
C ILE A 73 4.26 -2.42 -3.99
N ALA A 74 4.71 -3.17 -2.98
CA ALA A 74 4.40 -4.59 -2.86
C ALA A 74 2.89 -4.84 -2.73
N LEU A 75 2.20 -4.02 -1.94
CA LEU A 75 0.75 -4.10 -1.76
C LEU A 75 -0.02 -3.78 -3.05
N MET A 76 0.36 -2.74 -3.79
CA MET A 76 -0.26 -2.38 -5.09
C MET A 76 -0.12 -3.48 -6.13
N VAL A 77 1.05 -4.13 -6.16
CA VAL A 77 1.29 -5.26 -7.06
C VAL A 77 0.45 -6.46 -6.65
N TYR A 78 0.37 -6.75 -5.34
CA TYR A 78 -0.47 -7.82 -4.81
C TYR A 78 -1.97 -7.60 -5.06
N GLU A 79 -2.46 -6.36 -4.93
CA GLU A 79 -3.86 -5.98 -5.21
C GLU A 79 -4.25 -6.35 -6.64
N ASN A 80 -3.32 -6.22 -7.59
CA ASN A 80 -3.53 -6.53 -9.00
C ASN A 80 -3.26 -7.98 -9.38
N PHE A 81 -2.62 -8.77 -8.52
CA PHE A 81 -2.36 -10.19 -8.77
C PHE A 81 -3.65 -10.96 -8.99
N SER A 82 -3.66 -11.78 -10.04
CA SER A 82 -4.72 -12.75 -10.27
C SER A 82 -4.71 -13.85 -9.21
N PHE A 83 -5.77 -14.65 -9.14
CA PHE A 83 -5.81 -15.82 -8.28
C PHE A 83 -4.63 -16.78 -8.52
N GLU A 84 -4.24 -16.98 -9.79
CA GLU A 84 -3.12 -17.84 -10.14
C GLU A 84 -1.76 -17.23 -9.77
N ASP A 85 -1.61 -15.90 -9.83
CA ASP A 85 -0.40 -15.23 -9.32
C ASP A 85 -0.28 -15.42 -7.80
N ARG A 86 -1.38 -15.27 -7.06
CA ARG A 86 -1.43 -15.42 -5.60
C ARG A 86 -1.14 -16.86 -5.15
N LYS A 87 -1.43 -17.86 -5.99
CA LYS A 87 -1.00 -19.26 -5.78
C LYS A 87 0.46 -19.52 -6.14
N THR A 88 0.98 -18.82 -7.14
CA THR A 88 2.31 -19.07 -7.70
C THR A 88 3.41 -18.52 -6.81
N TYR A 89 3.26 -17.29 -6.34
CA TYR A 89 4.27 -16.62 -5.53
C TYR A 89 4.01 -16.82 -4.04
N THR A 90 5.06 -16.69 -3.24
CA THR A 90 4.96 -16.63 -1.77
C THR A 90 5.41 -15.27 -1.25
N THR A 91 6.14 -14.51 -2.07
CA THR A 91 6.77 -13.26 -1.68
C THR A 91 6.81 -12.28 -2.85
N ILE A 92 6.57 -11.00 -2.56
CA ILE A 92 6.94 -9.89 -3.44
C ILE A 92 8.20 -9.23 -2.87
N ALA A 93 9.22 -9.07 -3.70
CA ALA A 93 10.41 -8.30 -3.35
C ALA A 93 10.35 -6.94 -4.07
N VAL A 94 10.85 -5.88 -3.44
CA VAL A 94 10.91 -4.55 -4.05
C VAL A 94 12.33 -4.02 -4.01
N GLU A 95 12.82 -3.58 -5.17
CA GLU A 95 14.15 -3.04 -5.38
C GLU A 95 14.08 -1.64 -5.97
N LYS A 96 14.89 -0.72 -5.44
CA LYS A 96 15.10 0.61 -6.02
C LYS A 96 16.36 0.59 -6.89
N LEU A 97 16.21 0.90 -8.17
CA LEU A 97 17.30 0.99 -9.14
C LEU A 97 17.72 2.45 -9.33
N VAL A 98 19.02 2.69 -9.32
CA VAL A 98 19.65 3.94 -9.79
C VAL A 98 20.77 3.55 -10.76
N ASP A 99 20.75 4.11 -11.97
CA ASP A 99 21.67 3.74 -13.07
C ASP A 99 21.76 2.23 -13.32
N ASN A 100 20.62 1.55 -13.28
CA ASN A 100 20.49 0.08 -13.39
C ASN A 100 21.22 -0.73 -12.32
N LYS A 101 21.67 -0.09 -11.23
CA LYS A 101 22.23 -0.73 -10.05
C LYS A 101 21.24 -0.67 -8.89
N VAL A 102 21.22 -1.73 -8.09
CA VAL A 102 20.41 -1.78 -6.87
C VAL A 102 20.97 -0.76 -5.86
N LYS A 103 20.23 0.31 -5.59
CA LYS A 103 20.63 1.36 -4.64
C LYS A 103 20.39 0.95 -3.20
N GLU A 104 19.29 0.24 -2.95
CA GLU A 104 18.89 -0.24 -1.63
C GLU A 104 18.70 -1.74 -1.59
N LYS A 105 18.99 -2.37 -0.44
CA LYS A 105 18.77 -3.81 -0.28
C LYS A 105 17.32 -4.15 -0.62
N PRO A 106 17.06 -5.23 -1.38
CA PRO A 106 15.71 -5.67 -1.66
C PRO A 106 14.93 -5.89 -0.36
N LEU A 107 13.73 -5.34 -0.27
CA LEU A 107 12.80 -5.59 0.83
C LEU A 107 11.79 -6.65 0.42
N TYR A 108 11.54 -7.61 1.30
CA TYR A 108 10.74 -8.81 1.02
C TYR A 108 9.44 -8.80 1.83
N PHE A 109 8.32 -9.02 1.13
CA PHE A 109 6.98 -8.96 1.70
C PHE A 109 6.25 -10.27 1.44
N GLY A 110 5.88 -10.97 2.51
CA GLY A 110 5.15 -12.24 2.42
C GLY A 110 3.70 -12.01 1.98
N LEU A 111 3.20 -12.87 1.08
CA LEU A 111 1.86 -12.70 0.51
C LEU A 111 0.74 -12.73 1.57
N ASN A 112 0.87 -13.55 2.62
CA ASN A 112 -0.13 -13.57 3.70
C ASN A 112 -0.22 -12.22 4.44
N SER A 113 0.92 -11.56 4.67
CA SER A 113 0.93 -10.23 5.28
C SER A 113 0.34 -9.17 4.35
N LEU A 114 0.61 -9.27 3.04
CA LEU A 114 0.03 -8.39 2.03
C LEU A 114 -1.47 -8.62 1.87
N ALA A 115 -1.96 -9.86 1.99
CA ALA A 115 -3.38 -10.19 2.00
C ALA A 115 -4.09 -9.50 3.17
N ASN A 116 -3.56 -9.66 4.38
CA ASN A 116 -4.13 -9.02 5.56
C ASN A 116 -4.11 -7.49 5.47
N ALA A 117 -3.04 -6.93 4.90
CA ALA A 117 -2.95 -5.50 4.65
C ALA A 117 -3.96 -5.03 3.60
N MET A 118 -4.15 -5.78 2.51
CA MET A 118 -5.13 -5.46 1.47
C MET A 118 -6.56 -5.46 2.04
N ASP A 119 -6.90 -6.46 2.85
CA ASP A 119 -8.22 -6.54 3.50
C ASP A 119 -8.50 -5.34 4.41
N GLN A 120 -7.45 -4.80 5.03
CA GLN A 120 -7.52 -3.63 5.88
C GLN A 120 -7.37 -2.30 5.11
N ALA A 121 -6.80 -2.31 3.92
CA ALA A 121 -6.67 -1.13 3.07
C ALA A 121 -8.03 -0.62 2.58
N ARG A 122 -9.07 -1.47 2.52
CA ARG A 122 -10.44 -1.02 2.22
C ARG A 122 -10.94 0.03 3.22
N ILE A 123 -10.51 -0.06 4.48
CA ILE A 123 -10.87 0.92 5.52
C ILE A 123 -10.27 2.29 5.16
N PHE A 124 -9.05 2.33 4.60
CA PHE A 124 -8.49 3.58 4.07
C PHE A 124 -9.31 4.10 2.88
N THR A 125 -9.70 3.22 1.95
CA THR A 125 -10.58 3.56 0.81
C THR A 125 -11.89 4.17 1.30
N ASP A 126 -12.61 3.47 2.18
CA ASP A 126 -13.91 3.89 2.75
C ASP A 126 -13.79 5.25 3.45
N PHE A 127 -12.78 5.44 4.30
CA PHE A 127 -12.49 6.71 4.94
C PHE A 127 -12.31 7.83 3.92
N SER A 128 -11.54 7.58 2.86
CA SER A 128 -11.21 8.57 1.84
C SER A 128 -12.41 8.93 0.97
N GLU A 129 -13.26 7.96 0.65
CA GLU A 129 -14.50 8.21 -0.08
C GLU A 129 -15.52 8.98 0.77
N HIS A 130 -15.65 8.66 2.06
CA HIS A 130 -16.49 9.44 2.96
C HIS A 130 -16.00 10.89 3.07
N LEU A 131 -14.69 11.14 3.08
CA LEU A 131 -14.15 12.50 3.05
C LEU A 131 -14.58 13.23 1.76
N ILE A 132 -14.49 12.58 0.60
CA ILE A 132 -14.93 13.15 -0.69
C ILE A 132 -16.43 13.47 -0.67
N ARG A 133 -17.25 12.58 -0.12
CA ARG A 133 -18.71 12.72 -0.05
C ARG A 133 -19.18 13.67 1.06
N GLY A 134 -18.29 14.14 1.94
CA GLY A 134 -18.65 14.96 3.10
C GLY A 134 -19.38 14.18 4.21
N GLU A 135 -19.26 12.85 4.20
CA GLU A 135 -19.96 11.93 5.12
C GLU A 135 -19.21 11.78 6.45
N TYR A 136 -18.90 12.89 7.12
CA TYR A 136 -18.06 12.91 8.32
C TYR A 136 -18.66 12.14 9.51
N VAL A 137 -19.99 12.07 9.60
CA VAL A 137 -20.69 11.27 10.61
C VAL A 137 -20.34 9.78 10.45
N ALA A 138 -20.42 9.26 9.22
CA ALA A 138 -20.09 7.86 8.93
C ALA A 138 -18.63 7.55 9.26
N ILE A 139 -17.71 8.51 9.04
CA ILE A 139 -16.32 8.37 9.48
C ILE A 139 -16.26 8.19 11.00
N VAL A 140 -16.88 9.10 11.74
CA VAL A 140 -16.77 9.14 13.21
C VAL A 140 -17.54 7.99 13.89
N GLU A 141 -18.55 7.43 13.26
CA GLU A 141 -19.24 6.21 13.72
C GLU A 141 -18.35 4.96 13.62
N ASN A 142 -17.49 4.91 12.60
CA ASN A 142 -16.56 3.80 12.38
C ASN A 142 -15.22 3.97 13.11
N VAL A 143 -15.01 5.03 13.89
CA VAL A 143 -13.82 5.15 14.77
C VAL A 143 -13.99 4.24 15.98
N ASN A 144 -12.94 3.52 16.36
CA ASN A 144 -12.90 2.72 17.58
C ASN A 144 -13.39 3.58 18.77
N PRO A 145 -14.45 3.15 19.49
CA PRO A 145 -15.06 3.94 20.56
C PRO A 145 -14.06 4.43 21.62
N LYS A 146 -12.99 3.67 21.86
CA LYS A 146 -11.91 4.05 22.78
C LYS A 146 -11.22 5.37 22.41
N TYR A 147 -11.20 5.75 21.14
CA TYR A 147 -10.54 6.95 20.62
C TYR A 147 -11.51 8.05 20.21
N LYS A 148 -12.82 7.82 20.35
CA LYS A 148 -13.88 8.78 20.04
C LYS A 148 -14.24 9.61 21.27
N ASN A 149 -14.50 10.90 21.06
CA ASN A 149 -15.07 11.79 22.07
C ASN A 149 -16.06 12.77 21.41
N ALA A 150 -16.74 13.58 22.23
CA ALA A 150 -17.75 14.53 21.76
C ALA A 150 -17.23 15.56 20.75
N GLN A 151 -15.92 15.82 20.73
CA GLN A 151 -15.27 16.76 19.81
C GLN A 151 -14.76 16.12 18.52
N THR A 152 -14.77 14.78 18.39
CA THR A 152 -14.24 14.10 17.20
C THR A 152 -14.96 14.54 15.92
N LEU A 153 -16.30 14.58 15.92
CA LEU A 153 -17.08 15.04 14.76
C LEU A 153 -16.96 16.55 14.52
N PRO A 154 -17.21 17.43 15.51
CA PRO A 154 -17.03 18.87 15.32
C PRO A 154 -15.65 19.26 14.78
N ASN A 155 -14.58 18.64 15.31
CA ASN A 155 -13.21 18.91 14.86
C ASN A 155 -12.97 18.45 13.43
N LEU A 156 -13.44 17.24 13.07
CA LEU A 156 -13.31 16.73 11.70
C LEU A 156 -14.06 17.63 10.71
N THR A 157 -15.33 17.95 11.01
CA THR A 157 -16.16 18.81 10.17
C THR A 157 -15.53 20.18 10.00
N GLY A 158 -15.18 20.87 11.10
CA GLY A 158 -14.60 22.21 11.04
C GLY A 158 -13.26 22.25 10.30
N TYR A 159 -12.43 21.22 10.46
CA TYR A 159 -11.17 21.11 9.75
C TYR A 159 -11.37 20.94 8.24
N MET A 160 -12.24 20.02 7.83
CA MET A 160 -12.49 19.76 6.42
C MET A 160 -13.20 20.92 5.73
N GLU A 161 -14.15 21.57 6.39
CA GLU A 161 -14.80 22.76 5.86
C GLU A 161 -13.81 23.91 5.67
N LYS A 162 -12.84 24.07 6.58
CA LYS A 162 -11.76 25.04 6.42
C LYS A 162 -10.95 24.75 5.15
N LEU A 163 -10.50 23.51 4.97
CA LEU A 163 -9.76 23.11 3.76
C LEU A 163 -10.59 23.31 2.49
N ILE A 164 -11.89 22.98 2.52
CA ILE A 164 -12.77 23.15 1.36
C ILE A 164 -12.96 24.64 1.01
N ARG A 165 -13.04 25.53 2.01
CA ARG A 165 -13.08 26.98 1.76
C ARG A 165 -11.77 27.51 1.18
N GLU A 166 -10.64 26.97 1.63
CA GLU A 166 -9.30 27.44 1.21
C GLU A 166 -8.91 26.90 -0.17
N HIS A 167 -9.25 25.65 -0.49
CA HIS A 167 -8.71 24.91 -1.64
C HIS A 167 -9.79 24.43 -2.64
N GLY A 168 -11.07 24.64 -2.31
CA GLY A 168 -12.21 24.15 -3.07
C GLY A 168 -12.58 22.71 -2.72
N LYS A 169 -13.42 22.07 -3.53
CA LYS A 169 -13.86 20.68 -3.26
C LYS A 169 -12.73 19.67 -3.42
N ILE A 170 -12.84 18.54 -2.74
CA ILE A 170 -11.95 17.39 -2.93
C ILE A 170 -12.27 16.75 -4.29
N MET A 171 -11.24 16.56 -5.11
CA MET A 171 -11.32 15.99 -6.45
C MET A 171 -10.90 14.51 -6.50
N GLY A 172 -10.18 14.03 -5.49
CA GLY A 172 -9.74 12.65 -5.42
C GLY A 172 -8.78 12.39 -4.27
N TYR A 173 -8.35 11.13 -4.14
CA TYR A 173 -7.31 10.73 -3.20
C TYR A 173 -6.36 9.71 -3.85
N LYS A 174 -5.15 9.58 -3.32
CA LYS A 174 -4.25 8.45 -3.63
C LYS A 174 -3.51 7.98 -2.37
N ARG A 175 -3.42 6.66 -2.17
CA ARG A 175 -2.54 6.04 -1.16
C ARG A 175 -1.12 6.03 -1.68
N THR A 176 -0.18 6.57 -0.91
CA THR A 176 1.23 6.69 -1.30
C THR A 176 2.17 5.85 -0.45
N GLU A 177 1.77 5.49 0.77
CA GLU A 177 2.57 4.66 1.66
C GLU A 177 1.72 3.70 2.49
N TYR A 178 2.33 2.59 2.88
CA TYR A 178 1.77 1.59 3.77
C TYR A 178 2.89 1.11 4.70
N GLY A 179 2.57 0.84 5.96
CA GLY A 179 3.50 0.21 6.88
C GLY A 179 2.84 -0.27 8.15
N ILE A 180 3.66 -0.73 9.08
CA ILE A 180 3.22 -1.12 10.42
C ILE A 180 3.67 -0.04 11.40
N LEU A 181 2.72 0.54 12.13
CA LEU A 181 2.98 1.40 13.27
C LEU A 181 3.07 0.52 14.53
N THR A 182 4.12 0.69 15.32
CA THR A 182 4.21 0.09 16.66
C THR A 182 3.96 1.17 17.71
N LEU A 183 2.93 0.98 18.53
CA LEU A 183 2.56 1.86 19.62
C LEU A 183 3.52 1.66 20.82
N LYS A 184 3.50 2.61 21.75
CA LYS A 184 4.37 2.57 22.95
C LYS A 184 4.16 1.32 23.82
N ASN A 185 2.95 0.76 23.81
CA ASN A 185 2.60 -0.45 24.54
C ASN A 185 2.97 -1.75 23.79
N GLY A 186 3.60 -1.64 22.61
CA GLY A 186 3.99 -2.79 21.79
C GLY A 186 2.94 -3.24 20.78
N ASP A 187 1.70 -2.72 20.87
CA ASP A 187 0.65 -3.02 19.91
C ASP A 187 1.04 -2.56 18.51
N LYS A 188 0.60 -3.31 17.50
CA LYS A 188 0.86 -3.01 16.10
C LYS A 188 -0.44 -2.64 15.42
N LEU A 189 -0.35 -1.67 14.51
CA LEU A 189 -1.44 -1.23 13.64
C LEU A 189 -0.93 -1.17 12.21
N TYR A 190 -1.80 -1.46 11.24
CA TYR A 190 -1.51 -1.02 9.87
C TYR A 190 -1.64 0.49 9.81
N LYS A 191 -0.77 1.13 9.05
CA LYS A 191 -0.79 2.57 8.78
C LYS A 191 -0.73 2.80 7.29
N TYR A 192 -1.77 3.46 6.78
CA TYR A 192 -1.86 3.88 5.39
C TYR A 192 -1.71 5.40 5.34
N ILE A 193 -0.94 5.91 4.39
CA ILE A 193 -0.74 7.33 4.18
C ILE A 193 -1.11 7.65 2.74
N GLY A 194 -1.80 8.75 2.56
CA GLY A 194 -2.16 9.25 1.23
C GLY A 194 -2.30 10.76 1.22
N TYR A 195 -2.82 11.27 0.12
CA TYR A 195 -3.18 12.67 -0.01
C TYR A 195 -4.57 12.82 -0.64
N LEU A 196 -5.28 13.85 -0.22
CA LEU A 196 -6.46 14.38 -0.90
C LEU A 196 -5.97 15.39 -1.94
N LYS A 197 -6.57 15.41 -3.13
CA LYS A 197 -6.32 16.43 -4.15
C LYS A 197 -7.52 17.36 -4.20
N PHE A 198 -7.29 18.66 -4.12
CA PHE A 198 -8.34 19.68 -4.16
C PHE A 198 -8.49 20.31 -5.55
N ALA A 199 -9.55 21.09 -5.74
CA ALA A 199 -9.88 21.74 -7.01
C ALA A 199 -8.77 22.68 -7.48
N ASP A 200 -8.15 23.42 -6.57
CA ASP A 200 -6.99 24.30 -6.81
C ASP A 200 -5.67 23.55 -7.07
N GLN A 201 -5.72 22.21 -7.17
CA GLN A 201 -4.57 21.29 -7.31
C GLN A 201 -3.69 21.15 -6.06
N SER A 202 -4.01 21.83 -4.95
CA SER A 202 -3.33 21.58 -3.69
C SER A 202 -3.58 20.16 -3.20
N VAL A 203 -2.67 19.67 -2.36
CA VAL A 203 -2.75 18.32 -1.81
C VAL A 203 -2.68 18.36 -0.29
N GLN A 204 -3.59 17.64 0.37
CA GLN A 204 -3.56 17.47 1.82
C GLN A 204 -3.18 16.05 2.20
N ARG A 205 -2.07 15.90 2.92
CA ARG A 205 -1.58 14.59 3.36
C ARG A 205 -2.34 14.13 4.61
N TYR A 206 -2.71 12.86 4.63
CA TYR A 206 -3.37 12.25 5.78
C TYR A 206 -2.92 10.80 5.98
N SER A 207 -3.20 10.27 7.17
CA SER A 207 -2.99 8.86 7.47
C SER A 207 -4.18 8.25 8.18
N VAL A 208 -4.44 6.98 7.89
CA VAL A 208 -5.43 6.13 8.56
C VAL A 208 -4.69 4.96 9.17
N THR A 209 -5.01 4.63 10.41
CA THR A 209 -4.52 3.43 11.09
C THR A 209 -5.65 2.45 11.34
N THR A 210 -5.36 1.17 11.15
CA THR A 210 -6.33 0.08 11.27
C THR A 210 -5.73 -1.08 12.06
N SER A 211 -6.59 -2.01 12.49
CA SER A 211 -6.20 -3.14 13.32
C SER A 211 -5.32 -4.14 12.57
N MET A 212 -4.46 -4.84 13.30
CA MET A 212 -3.80 -6.05 12.78
C MET A 212 -4.73 -7.27 12.77
N ASP A 213 -5.83 -7.22 13.53
CA ASP A 213 -6.94 -8.17 13.43
C ASP A 213 -7.81 -7.80 12.22
N ILE A 214 -7.74 -8.62 11.17
CA ILE A 214 -8.42 -8.38 9.90
C ILE A 214 -9.94 -8.46 10.00
N THR A 215 -10.49 -9.01 11.09
CA THR A 215 -11.94 -9.07 11.34
C THR A 215 -12.48 -7.76 11.90
N ASN A 216 -11.59 -6.91 12.42
CA ASN A 216 -11.96 -5.59 12.93
C ASN A 216 -11.99 -4.57 11.79
N ASN A 217 -13.16 -3.94 11.62
CA ASN A 217 -13.46 -3.06 10.49
C ASN A 217 -13.54 -1.58 10.87
N VAL A 218 -13.10 -1.24 12.08
CA VAL A 218 -13.11 0.13 12.60
C VAL A 218 -11.79 0.87 12.31
N PHE A 219 -11.83 2.20 12.32
CA PHE A 219 -10.64 3.03 12.35
C PHE A 219 -10.01 2.97 13.74
N GLU A 220 -8.78 2.50 13.83
CA GLU A 220 -7.97 2.61 15.06
C GLU A 220 -7.44 4.03 15.25
N GLY A 221 -7.49 4.85 14.20
CA GLY A 221 -7.20 6.28 14.27
C GLY A 221 -7.03 6.88 12.88
N PHE A 222 -7.06 8.21 12.81
CA PHE A 222 -6.68 8.96 11.62
C PHE A 222 -6.00 10.27 12.01
N LYS A 223 -5.23 10.81 11.07
CA LYS A 223 -4.60 12.13 11.19
C LYS A 223 -4.68 12.85 9.86
N LEU A 224 -5.35 13.99 9.83
CA LEU A 224 -5.25 14.97 8.77
C LEU A 224 -4.07 15.87 9.13
N ASN A 225 -3.02 15.90 8.30
CA ASN A 225 -1.91 16.83 8.51
C ASN A 225 -2.24 18.17 7.86
#